data_AF-D7RP84-F1
#
_entry.id   AF-D7RP84-F1
#
_cell.length_a   1.000
_cell.length_b   1.000
_cell.length_c   1.000
_cell.angle_alpha   90.00
_cell.angle_beta   90.00
_cell.angle_gamma   90.00
#
_symmetry.space_group_name_H-M   'P 1'
#
loop_
_entity.id
_entity.type
_entity.pdbx_description
1 polymer ?
#
loop_
_entity_poly.entity_id
_entity_poly.type
_entity_poly.pdbx_seq_one_letter_code
_entity_poly.pdbx_strand_id
1 'polypeptide(L)'
;YRISARTVGDVLGKLDPHGDSGCYEAMVLMAQPFSYRYPLVDGQGNWGAPDDPKSFAAMRYTESRLSKISEILLNELGQGTVDYQPNFDGTLAEPQYLPARLPHILLNGTTGIAVGMATDIPPHNINEIADAAVMLLDNPKARLDDVLEIVQGPDFPTEAEIISPKSEIRKIYEQGRGGHTV
;
A
#
# COMPACT_ATOMS: atom_id res chain seq x y z
N TYR A 1 -4.14 -12.71 16.93
CA TYR A 1 -5.10 -11.67 16.53
C TYR A 1 -5.51 -10.89 17.77
N ARG A 2 -5.96 -9.64 17.59
CA ARG A 2 -6.55 -8.80 18.64
C ARG A 2 -7.76 -8.08 18.04
N ILE A 3 -8.77 -7.78 18.84
CA ILE A 3 -9.95 -7.01 18.41
C ILE A 3 -9.49 -5.68 17.80
N SER A 4 -9.98 -5.37 16.60
CA SER A 4 -9.56 -4.20 15.82
C SER A 4 -9.82 -2.89 16.55
N ALA A 5 -10.88 -2.82 17.38
CA ALA A 5 -11.18 -1.65 18.20
C ALA A 5 -10.04 -1.27 19.16
N ARG A 6 -9.24 -2.25 19.63
CA ARG A 6 -8.06 -1.96 20.45
C ARG A 6 -6.97 -1.25 19.65
N THR A 7 -6.73 -1.69 18.42
CA THR A 7 -5.75 -1.08 17.51
C THR A 7 -6.18 0.34 17.15
N VAL A 8 -7.45 0.53 16.77
CA VAL A 8 -8.01 1.85 16.44
C VAL A 8 -7.90 2.79 17.65
N GLY A 9 -8.27 2.35 18.85
CA GLY A 9 -8.15 3.16 20.06
C GLY A 9 -6.72 3.62 20.36
N ASP A 10 -5.73 2.75 20.16
CA ASP A 10 -4.31 3.09 20.32
C ASP A 10 -3.84 4.09 19.25
N VAL A 11 -4.26 3.93 17.99
CA VAL A 11 -3.92 4.88 16.91
C VAL A 11 -4.50 6.26 17.21
N LEU A 12 -5.77 6.35 17.57
CA LEU A 12 -6.43 7.61 17.87
C LEU A 12 -5.85 8.32 19.09
N GLY A 13 -5.60 7.55 20.15
CA GLY A 13 -5.11 8.10 21.41
C GLY A 13 -3.63 8.51 21.39
N LYS A 14 -2.85 8.01 20.42
CA LYS A 14 -1.39 8.20 20.39
C LYS A 14 -0.89 8.97 19.17
N LEU A 15 -1.47 8.78 17.99
CA LEU A 15 -0.87 9.21 16.73
C LEU A 15 -1.81 10.08 15.90
N ASP A 16 -3.06 9.65 15.71
CA ASP A 16 -3.98 10.24 14.73
C ASP A 16 -5.23 10.82 15.41
N PRO A 17 -5.27 12.14 15.73
CA PRO A 17 -6.36 12.76 16.50
C PRO A 17 -7.66 12.99 15.69
N HIS A 18 -7.91 12.18 14.66
CA HIS A 18 -9.10 12.22 13.81
C HIS A 18 -10.16 11.19 14.25
N GLY A 19 -11.16 10.93 13.40
CA GLY A 19 -12.27 10.04 13.71
C GLY A 19 -11.94 8.55 13.61
N ASP A 20 -12.60 7.74 14.44
CA ASP A 20 -12.48 6.28 14.44
C ASP A 20 -12.88 5.61 13.13
N SER A 21 -13.96 6.09 12.50
CA SER A 21 -14.43 5.56 11.22
C SER A 21 -13.37 5.66 10.12
N GLY A 22 -12.70 6.81 9.99
CA GLY A 22 -11.65 6.99 8.97
C GLY A 22 -10.45 6.06 9.19
N CYS A 23 -10.01 5.95 10.45
CA CYS A 23 -8.93 5.02 10.83
C CYS A 23 -9.31 3.56 10.53
N TYR A 24 -10.51 3.14 10.91
CA TYR A 24 -10.95 1.76 10.71
C TYR A 24 -11.22 1.42 9.25
N GLU A 25 -11.79 2.34 8.46
CA GLU A 25 -11.98 2.15 7.02
C GLU A 25 -10.64 1.96 6.29
N ALA A 26 -9.62 2.76 6.63
CA ALA A 26 -8.27 2.56 6.11
C ALA A 26 -7.69 1.20 6.51
N MET A 27 -7.92 0.77 7.75
CA MET A 27 -7.50 -0.55 8.24
C MET A 27 -8.20 -1.70 7.49
N VAL A 28 -9.49 -1.55 7.19
CA VAL A 28 -10.26 -2.54 6.42
C VAL A 28 -9.70 -2.66 5.01
N LEU A 29 -9.44 -1.54 4.34
CA LEU A 29 -8.87 -1.52 2.98
C LEU A 29 -7.53 -2.27 2.93
N MET A 30 -6.65 -2.03 3.91
CA MET A 30 -5.36 -2.71 4.05
C MET A 30 -5.46 -4.22 4.36
N ALA A 31 -6.64 -4.73 4.72
CA ALA A 31 -6.90 -6.14 5.01
C ALA A 31 -7.61 -6.87 3.85
N GLN A 32 -8.23 -6.14 2.92
CA GLN A 32 -9.02 -6.72 1.83
C GLN A 32 -8.11 -7.19 0.68
N PRO A 33 -8.05 -8.50 0.38
CA PRO A 33 -7.17 -9.05 -0.66
C PRO A 33 -7.62 -8.70 -2.09
N PHE A 34 -8.85 -8.20 -2.25
CA PHE A 34 -9.40 -7.71 -3.51
C PHE A 34 -9.23 -6.20 -3.69
N SER A 35 -8.71 -5.50 -2.68
CA SER A 35 -8.45 -4.06 -2.73
C SER A 35 -6.96 -3.75 -2.68
N TYR A 36 -6.21 -4.40 -1.78
CA TYR A 36 -4.76 -4.35 -1.73
C TYR A 36 -4.18 -5.56 -2.45
N ARG A 37 -3.22 -5.34 -3.37
CA ARG A 37 -2.49 -6.42 -4.04
C ARG A 37 -1.67 -7.27 -3.05
N TYR A 38 -1.14 -6.60 -2.03
CA TYR A 38 -0.36 -7.16 -0.93
C TYR A 38 -0.88 -6.61 0.41
N PRO A 39 -1.94 -7.22 0.99
CA PRO A 39 -2.56 -6.73 2.22
C PRO A 39 -1.56 -6.60 3.38
N LEU A 40 -1.59 -5.46 4.09
CA LEU A 40 -0.72 -5.18 5.25
C LEU A 40 -1.30 -5.74 6.55
N VAL A 41 -2.61 -5.98 6.56
CA VAL A 41 -3.35 -6.52 7.70
C VAL A 41 -3.91 -7.89 7.31
N ASP A 42 -3.84 -8.83 8.24
CA ASP A 42 -4.51 -10.13 8.17
C ASP A 42 -5.64 -10.10 9.20
N GLY A 43 -6.86 -10.32 8.74
CA GLY A 43 -8.09 -10.16 9.49
C GLY A 43 -8.87 -11.46 9.68
N GLN A 44 -9.48 -11.64 10.84
CA GLN A 44 -10.53 -12.63 11.11
C GLN A 44 -11.87 -11.95 11.34
N GLY A 45 -12.95 -12.60 10.90
CA GLY A 45 -14.31 -12.05 10.87
C GLY A 45 -14.74 -11.57 9.49
N ASN A 46 -15.79 -10.77 9.42
CA ASN A 46 -16.26 -10.19 8.15
C ASN A 46 -15.52 -8.88 7.84
N TRP A 47 -14.64 -8.91 6.84
CA TRP A 47 -13.87 -7.75 6.35
C TRP A 47 -14.40 -7.23 5.01
N GLY A 48 -15.64 -7.52 4.65
CA GLY A 48 -16.24 -7.18 3.35
C GLY A 48 -16.00 -8.25 2.30
N ALA A 49 -16.59 -8.04 1.12
CA ALA A 49 -16.49 -8.95 -0.02
C ALA A 49 -16.24 -8.15 -1.31
N PRO A 50 -15.70 -8.76 -2.39
CA PRO A 50 -15.48 -8.07 -3.66
C PRO A 50 -16.74 -7.38 -4.23
N ASP A 51 -17.91 -8.02 -4.10
CA ASP A 51 -19.19 -7.50 -4.61
C ASP A 51 -19.72 -6.31 -3.80
N ASP A 52 -19.38 -6.23 -2.51
CA ASP A 52 -19.72 -5.11 -1.64
C ASP A 52 -18.58 -4.86 -0.63
N PRO A 53 -17.53 -4.14 -1.04
CA PRO A 53 -16.36 -3.88 -0.19
C PRO A 53 -16.68 -3.14 1.10
N LYS A 54 -17.82 -2.43 1.17
CA LYS A 54 -18.25 -1.67 2.34
C LYS A 54 -19.07 -2.51 3.34
N SER A 55 -19.43 -3.74 2.97
CA SER A 55 -20.16 -4.67 3.84
C SER A 55 -19.26 -5.39 4.84
N PHE A 56 -18.43 -4.64 5.57
CA PHE A 56 -17.56 -5.16 6.63
C PHE A 56 -18.21 -5.02 8.01
N ALA A 57 -17.86 -5.92 8.93
CA ALA A 57 -18.34 -5.84 10.31
C ALA A 57 -17.64 -4.70 11.09
N ALA A 58 -18.33 -4.17 12.09
CA ALA A 58 -17.76 -3.13 12.97
C ALA A 58 -16.49 -3.60 13.70
N MET A 59 -15.58 -2.68 14.01
CA MET A 59 -14.27 -2.94 14.64
C MET A 59 -14.29 -3.71 15.98
N ARG A 60 -15.45 -3.75 16.64
CA ARG A 60 -15.66 -4.55 17.87
C ARG A 60 -15.87 -6.04 17.62
N TYR A 61 -16.09 -6.44 16.36
CA TYR A 61 -16.33 -7.84 15.96
C TYR A 61 -15.21 -8.41 15.10
N THR A 62 -14.40 -7.57 14.45
CA THR A 62 -13.25 -8.04 13.67
C THR A 62 -12.01 -8.14 14.55
N GLU A 63 -11.17 -9.12 14.24
CA GLU A 63 -9.84 -9.22 14.82
C GLU A 63 -8.78 -9.09 13.75
N SER A 64 -7.65 -8.51 14.11
CA SER A 64 -6.57 -8.21 13.18
C SER A 64 -5.20 -8.57 13.75
N ARG A 65 -4.26 -8.75 12.82
CA ARG A 65 -2.82 -8.75 13.05
C ARG A 65 -2.12 -8.21 11.80
N LEU A 66 -0.86 -7.85 11.91
CA LEU A 66 -0.05 -7.55 10.72
C LEU A 66 0.13 -8.82 9.88
N SER A 67 0.03 -8.69 8.56
CA SER A 67 0.36 -9.74 7.62
C SER A 67 1.89 -9.94 7.54
N LYS A 68 2.33 -11.05 6.94
CA LYS A 68 3.76 -11.35 6.76
C LYS A 68 4.47 -10.28 5.92
N ILE A 69 3.80 -9.69 4.93
CA ILE A 69 4.42 -8.71 4.04
C ILE A 69 4.69 -7.37 4.74
N SER A 70 3.98 -7.04 5.81
CA SER A 70 4.27 -5.84 6.62
C SER A 70 5.65 -5.86 7.28
N GLU A 71 6.28 -7.03 7.40
CA GLU A 71 7.69 -7.16 7.83
C GLU A 71 8.67 -6.44 6.88
N ILE A 72 8.29 -6.17 5.61
CA ILE A 72 9.14 -5.38 4.71
C ILE A 72 9.23 -3.91 5.15
N LEU A 73 8.26 -3.42 5.93
CA LEU A 73 8.18 -2.04 6.39
C LEU A 73 8.70 -1.87 7.82
N LEU A 74 8.66 -2.91 8.65
CA LEU A 74 8.80 -2.78 10.11
C LEU A 74 10.03 -3.45 10.72
N ASN A 75 10.60 -4.47 10.07
CA ASN A 75 11.68 -5.28 10.68
C ASN A 75 12.93 -4.47 11.05
N GLU A 76 13.18 -3.36 10.34
CA GLU A 76 14.37 -2.53 10.53
C GLU A 76 14.09 -1.24 11.31
N LEU A 77 12.84 -1.01 11.73
CA LEU A 77 12.40 0.25 12.37
C LEU A 77 13.15 0.54 13.69
N GLY A 78 13.45 -0.51 14.47
CA GLY A 78 14.17 -0.41 15.74
C GLY A 78 15.69 -0.33 15.62
N GLN A 79 16.23 -0.24 14.40
CA GLN A 79 17.68 -0.31 14.13
C GLN A 79 18.31 1.05 13.84
N GLY A 80 17.60 2.16 14.13
CA GLY A 80 18.09 3.51 13.88
C GLY A 80 18.10 3.90 12.39
N THR A 81 17.16 3.36 11.61
CA THR A 81 17.06 3.53 10.15
C THR A 81 16.17 4.69 9.72
N VAL A 82 15.43 5.30 10.66
CA VAL A 82 14.48 6.37 10.38
C VAL A 82 14.56 7.49 11.41
N ASP A 83 14.20 8.68 10.97
CA ASP A 83 14.00 9.82 11.86
C ASP A 83 12.66 9.70 12.59
N TYR A 84 12.66 10.15 13.85
CA TYR A 84 11.47 10.21 14.69
C TYR A 84 11.09 11.67 14.95
N GLN A 85 9.80 11.91 15.10
CA GLN A 85 9.24 13.20 15.49
C GLN A 85 8.31 13.03 16.70
N PRO A 86 8.08 14.08 17.50
CA PRO A 86 7.02 14.04 18.51
C PRO A 86 5.66 13.82 17.85
N ASN A 87 4.78 13.08 18.52
CA ASN A 87 3.38 12.92 18.12
C ASN A 87 2.57 14.21 18.34
N PHE A 88 1.27 14.19 18.03
CA PHE A 88 0.40 15.38 18.03
C PHE A 88 0.35 16.15 19.37
N ASP A 89 0.54 15.50 20.52
CA ASP A 89 0.57 16.12 21.85
C ASP A 89 1.98 16.16 22.50
N GLY A 90 3.00 15.67 21.78
CA GLY A 90 4.39 15.63 22.22
C GLY A 90 4.72 14.63 23.33
N THR A 91 3.80 13.75 23.71
CA THR A 91 4.01 12.76 24.78
C THR A 91 4.74 11.50 24.32
N LEU A 92 4.70 11.22 23.01
CA LEU A 92 5.33 10.06 22.37
C LEU A 92 6.17 10.50 21.16
N ALA A 93 7.01 9.59 20.68
CA ALA A 93 7.70 9.74 19.41
C ALA A 93 7.09 8.78 18.38
N GLU A 94 6.96 9.24 17.14
CA GLU A 94 6.51 8.46 15.99
C GLU A 94 7.52 8.55 14.83
N PRO A 95 7.67 7.48 14.04
CA PRO A 95 8.57 7.50 12.89
C PRO A 95 8.01 8.38 11.77
N GLN A 96 8.84 9.22 11.16
CA GLN A 96 8.41 10.07 10.03
C GLN A 96 8.13 9.27 8.75
N TYR A 97 8.80 8.12 8.61
CA TYR A 97 8.66 7.18 7.51
C TYR A 97 9.02 5.76 7.99
N LEU A 98 8.68 4.75 7.21
CA LEU A 98 9.05 3.36 7.50
C LEU A 98 10.21 2.91 6.60
N PRO A 99 11.17 2.11 7.12
CA PRO A 99 12.31 1.62 6.35
C PRO A 99 11.87 0.49 5.40
N ALA A 100 11.22 0.85 4.30
CA ALA A 100 10.70 -0.10 3.34
C ALA A 100 11.82 -0.81 2.58
N ARG A 101 11.93 -2.14 2.74
CA ARG A 101 12.92 -2.98 2.04
C ARG A 101 12.60 -3.21 0.55
N LEU A 102 11.38 -2.89 0.13
CA LEU A 102 10.94 -2.90 -1.27
C LEU A 102 10.14 -1.62 -1.57
N PRO A 103 10.07 -1.17 -2.84
CA PRO A 103 9.30 0.01 -3.26
C PRO A 103 7.79 -0.14 -3.09
N HIS A 104 7.29 -0.10 -1.85
CA HIS A 104 5.89 -0.39 -1.50
C HIS A 104 4.88 0.49 -2.22
N ILE A 105 5.27 1.73 -2.52
CA ILE A 105 4.45 2.69 -3.28
C ILE A 105 3.99 2.14 -4.64
N LEU A 106 4.82 1.33 -5.32
CA LEU A 106 4.45 0.68 -6.58
C LEU A 106 3.73 -0.65 -6.35
N LEU A 107 4.07 -1.37 -5.29
CA LEU A 107 3.51 -2.70 -5.02
C LEU A 107 2.01 -2.66 -4.75
N ASN A 108 1.57 -1.77 -3.86
CA ASN A 108 0.15 -1.63 -3.52
C ASN A 108 -0.52 -0.46 -4.22
N GLY A 109 0.25 0.53 -4.69
CA GLY A 109 -0.33 1.75 -5.22
C GLY A 109 -1.06 2.56 -4.15
N THR A 110 -1.70 3.64 -4.59
CA THR A 110 -2.60 4.44 -3.75
C THR A 110 -3.43 5.37 -4.63
N THR A 111 -4.69 5.59 -4.24
CA THR A 111 -5.56 6.58 -4.84
C THR A 111 -5.96 7.58 -3.76
N GLY A 112 -5.85 8.87 -4.05
CA GLY A 112 -6.14 9.92 -3.08
C GLY A 112 -6.49 11.23 -3.76
N ILE A 113 -7.39 11.99 -3.15
CA ILE A 113 -7.81 13.31 -3.62
C ILE A 113 -7.61 14.31 -2.49
N ALA A 114 -6.88 15.38 -2.77
CA ALA A 114 -6.72 16.52 -1.89
C ALA A 114 -7.23 17.79 -2.58
N VAL A 115 -7.10 18.95 -1.92
CA VAL A 115 -7.58 20.21 -2.48
C VAL A 115 -6.73 20.62 -3.68
N GLY A 116 -7.31 20.51 -4.89
CA GLY A 116 -6.68 20.91 -6.14
C GLY A 116 -5.67 19.90 -6.72
N MET A 117 -5.55 18.71 -6.14
CA MET A 117 -4.65 17.65 -6.60
C MET A 117 -5.23 16.26 -6.37
N ALA A 118 -4.85 15.31 -7.21
CA ALA A 118 -5.20 13.90 -7.05
C ALA A 118 -3.98 13.04 -7.38
N THR A 119 -3.92 11.86 -6.77
CA THR A 119 -2.94 10.82 -7.07
C THR A 119 -3.69 9.53 -7.36
N ASP A 120 -3.22 8.79 -8.36
CA ASP A 120 -3.69 7.45 -8.65
C ASP A 120 -2.53 6.62 -9.17
N ILE A 121 -2.05 5.70 -8.35
CA ILE A 121 -0.92 4.83 -8.63
C ILE A 121 -1.46 3.40 -8.58
N PRO A 122 -1.44 2.64 -9.68
CA PRO A 122 -1.90 1.26 -9.66
C PRO A 122 -0.88 0.31 -9.00
N PRO A 123 -1.31 -0.84 -8.48
CA PRO A 123 -0.42 -1.85 -7.93
C PRO A 123 0.42 -2.55 -9.01
N HIS A 124 1.56 -3.12 -8.62
CA HIS A 124 2.51 -3.80 -9.51
C HIS A 124 3.02 -5.09 -8.86
N ASN A 125 3.50 -6.00 -9.71
CA ASN A 125 4.02 -7.28 -9.24
C ASN A 125 5.33 -7.12 -8.44
N ILE A 126 5.41 -7.76 -7.29
CA ILE A 126 6.57 -7.70 -6.38
C ILE A 126 7.86 -8.22 -7.00
N ASN A 127 7.79 -9.28 -7.81
CA ASN A 127 8.99 -9.85 -8.42
C ASN A 127 9.48 -8.95 -9.55
N GLU A 128 8.58 -8.46 -10.41
CA GLU A 128 8.96 -7.54 -11.49
C GLU A 128 9.58 -6.25 -10.95
N ILE A 129 9.02 -5.67 -9.88
CA ILE A 129 9.59 -4.47 -9.24
C ILE A 129 10.92 -4.76 -8.55
N ALA A 130 11.08 -5.92 -7.92
CA ALA A 130 12.35 -6.31 -7.31
C ALA A 130 13.44 -6.51 -8.38
N ASP A 131 13.13 -7.22 -9.45
CA ASP A 131 14.06 -7.48 -10.56
C ASP A 131 14.44 -6.19 -11.30
N ALA A 132 13.49 -5.28 -11.49
CA ALA A 132 13.76 -3.95 -12.04
C ALA A 132 14.67 -3.11 -11.14
N ALA A 133 14.48 -3.18 -9.81
CA ALA A 133 15.36 -2.50 -8.86
C ALA A 133 16.79 -3.07 -8.92
N VAL A 134 16.95 -4.40 -9.00
CA VAL A 134 18.26 -5.04 -9.18
C VAL A 134 18.89 -4.63 -10.51
N MET A 135 18.14 -4.63 -11.61
CA MET A 135 18.63 -4.16 -12.91
C MET A 135 19.17 -2.72 -12.82
N LEU A 136 18.46 -1.81 -12.15
CA LEU A 136 18.88 -0.42 -12.01
C LEU A 136 20.13 -0.25 -11.12
N LEU A 137 20.34 -1.16 -10.16
CA LEU A 137 21.58 -1.21 -9.38
C LEU A 137 22.77 -1.68 -10.23
N ASP A 138 22.59 -2.73 -11.02
CA ASP A 138 23.63 -3.31 -11.88
C ASP A 138 23.95 -2.42 -13.09
N ASN A 139 22.92 -1.76 -13.64
CA ASN A 139 23.03 -0.84 -14.76
C ASN A 139 22.27 0.47 -14.48
N PRO A 140 22.91 1.44 -13.79
CA PRO A 140 22.31 2.75 -13.51
C PRO A 140 21.97 3.60 -14.75
N LYS A 141 22.39 3.16 -15.96
CA LYS A 141 22.08 3.83 -17.24
C LYS A 141 20.94 3.16 -18.00
N ALA A 142 20.31 2.13 -17.43
CA ALA A 142 19.13 1.50 -18.00
C ALA A 142 18.05 2.57 -18.24
N ARG A 143 17.37 2.44 -19.38
CA ARG A 143 16.30 3.34 -19.81
C ARG A 143 14.96 2.74 -19.42
N LEU A 144 13.90 3.55 -19.53
CA LEU A 144 12.53 3.10 -19.30
C LEU A 144 12.19 1.85 -20.12
N ASP A 145 12.62 1.79 -21.38
CA ASP A 145 12.36 0.63 -22.25
C ASP A 145 12.99 -0.65 -21.69
N ASP A 146 14.18 -0.58 -21.11
CA ASP A 146 14.83 -1.73 -20.48
C ASP A 146 14.03 -2.17 -19.24
N VAL A 147 13.55 -1.23 -18.42
CA VAL A 147 12.72 -1.51 -17.24
C VAL A 147 11.40 -2.18 -17.63
N LEU A 148 10.78 -1.76 -18.74
CA LEU A 148 9.50 -2.30 -19.21
C LEU A 148 9.61 -3.66 -19.91
N GLU A 149 10.82 -4.16 -20.17
CA GLU A 149 11.03 -5.57 -20.50
C GLU A 149 10.86 -6.47 -19.25
N ILE A 150 11.05 -5.92 -18.05
CA ILE A 150 10.82 -6.62 -16.77
C ILE A 150 9.43 -6.32 -16.21
N VAL A 151 9.08 -5.03 -16.08
CA VAL A 151 7.80 -4.56 -15.52
C VAL A 151 6.77 -4.47 -16.64
N GLN A 152 5.89 -5.46 -16.72
CA GLN A 152 4.95 -5.58 -17.83
C GLN A 152 3.84 -4.53 -17.78
N GLY A 153 3.51 -4.07 -16.57
CA GLY A 153 2.43 -3.13 -16.32
C GLY A 153 1.92 -3.21 -14.89
N PRO A 154 0.75 -2.63 -14.62
CA PRO A 154 0.01 -2.87 -13.39
C PRO A 154 -0.33 -4.35 -13.17
N ASP A 155 -0.41 -4.78 -11.92
CA ASP A 155 -0.83 -6.11 -11.48
C ASP A 155 -1.92 -5.96 -10.39
N PHE A 156 -3.18 -6.02 -10.82
CA PHE A 156 -4.34 -5.89 -9.94
C PHE A 156 -4.66 -7.20 -9.21
N PRO A 157 -5.33 -7.17 -8.04
CA PRO A 157 -5.74 -8.37 -7.32
C PRO A 157 -6.94 -9.09 -7.98
N THR A 158 -6.81 -9.42 -9.27
CA THR A 158 -7.83 -10.09 -10.09
C THR A 158 -7.13 -10.91 -11.18
N GLU A 159 -7.86 -11.86 -11.77
CA GLU A 159 -7.42 -12.63 -12.93
C GLU A 159 -7.86 -11.98 -14.26
N ALA A 160 -8.51 -10.81 -14.21
CA ALA A 160 -8.90 -10.06 -15.40
C ALA A 160 -7.67 -9.56 -16.19
N GLU A 161 -7.81 -9.48 -17.51
CA GLU A 161 -6.72 -9.12 -18.42
C GLU A 161 -6.62 -7.61 -18.64
N ILE A 162 -5.43 -7.05 -18.55
CA ILE A 162 -5.18 -5.67 -19.03
C ILE A 162 -5.10 -5.70 -20.56
N ILE A 163 -6.06 -5.04 -21.22
CA ILE A 163 -6.15 -5.00 -22.69
C ILE A 163 -5.44 -3.80 -23.33
N SER A 164 -4.91 -2.88 -22.52
CA SER A 164 -4.16 -1.72 -23.02
C SER A 164 -2.91 -2.15 -23.80
N PRO A 165 -2.67 -1.59 -25.01
CA PRO A 165 -1.46 -1.89 -25.78
C PRO A 165 -0.19 -1.50 -25.01
N LYS A 166 0.88 -2.27 -25.16
CA LYS A 166 2.20 -1.97 -24.55
C LYS A 166 2.70 -0.55 -24.84
N SER A 167 2.40 0.00 -26.03
CA SER A 167 2.78 1.36 -26.40
C SER A 167 2.03 2.45 -25.62
N GLU A 168 0.82 2.17 -25.14
CA GLU A 168 0.08 3.03 -24.24
C GLU A 168 0.61 2.93 -22.82
N ILE A 169 0.81 1.70 -22.33
CA ILE A 169 1.43 1.44 -21.02
C ILE A 169 2.78 2.16 -20.89
N ARG A 170 3.65 2.06 -21.92
CA ARG A 170 4.93 2.79 -21.96
C ARG A 170 4.76 4.29 -21.78
N LYS A 171 3.77 4.90 -22.46
CA LYS A 171 3.51 6.35 -22.34
C LYS A 171 3.05 6.74 -20.94
N ILE A 172 2.28 5.90 -20.27
CA ILE A 172 1.85 6.13 -18.89
C ILE A 172 3.08 6.25 -17.98
N TYR A 173 4.01 5.30 -18.06
CA TYR A 173 5.23 5.34 -17.26
C TYR A 173 6.18 6.49 -17.62
N GLU A 174 6.26 6.85 -18.90
CA GLU A 174 7.10 7.98 -19.37
C GLU A 174 6.56 9.33 -18.91
N GLN A 175 5.23 9.50 -18.87
CA GLN A 175 4.59 10.78 -18.55
C GLN A 175 4.14 10.89 -17.09
N GLY A 176 4.08 9.78 -16.36
CA GLY A 176 3.52 9.71 -15.01
C GLY A 176 2.00 9.93 -14.96
N ARG A 177 1.31 9.86 -16.10
CA ARG A 177 -0.13 10.06 -16.23
C ARG A 177 -0.68 9.35 -17.46
N GLY A 178 -1.94 8.94 -17.40
CA GLY A 178 -2.66 8.31 -18.50
C GLY A 178 -3.76 7.40 -17.97
N GLY A 179 -4.28 6.51 -18.82
CA GLY A 179 -5.27 5.53 -18.44
C GLY A 179 -4.92 4.16 -19.02
N HIS A 180 -5.40 3.11 -18.37
CA HIS A 180 -5.34 1.74 -18.86
C HIS A 180 -6.72 1.10 -18.71
N THR A 181 -6.94 -0.01 -19.41
CA THR A 181 -8.19 -0.77 -19.38
C THR A 181 -7.92 -2.20 -18.96
N VAL A 182 -8.68 -2.65 -17.97
CA VAL A 182 -8.79 -4.03 -17.47
C VAL A 182 -10.11 -4.62 -17.96
#